data_AF-A0A6M1SER7-F1
#
_entry.id   AF-A0A6M1SER7-F1
#
_cell.length_a   1.000
_cell.length_b   1.000
_cell.length_c   1.000
_cell.angle_alpha   90.00
_cell.angle_beta   90.00
_cell.angle_gamma   90.00
#
_symmetry.space_group_name_H-M   'P 1'
#
loop_
_entity.id
_entity.type
_entity.pdbx_description
1 polymer ?
#
loop_
_entity_poly.entity_id
_entity_poly.type
_entity_poly.pdbx_seq_one_letter_code
_entity_poly.pdbx_strand_id
1 'polypeptide(L)'
;MKTAAYPSPETIAELQRKLAAQQSALDKQQAENARLLALIARKEAQWEAAKQSLFEQFRLAIERRFGPSTEKYRVEQGDLLINEAEVAVDEADAETADETVTAASAAEPSHPAKRRGGRVALPPELPRVEVVHELPEETRHCAGDGSALAVIGQEVSEELHVVPARVEVIRHIRFKYACPACEEGVQIAPPPAKLLPKSNASATLLAYIATAKYQDALPLYRQSQIFARHGAEIPRNTLA
;
A
#
# COMPACT_ATOMS: atom_id res chain seq x y z
N MET A 1 88.93 -44.06 21.01
CA MET A 1 87.66 -44.10 21.77
C MET A 1 87.59 -42.81 22.58
N LYS A 2 86.74 -41.84 22.19
CA LYS A 2 86.54 -40.60 22.95
C LYS A 2 85.51 -40.88 24.04
N THR A 3 85.93 -40.83 25.30
CA THR A 3 85.04 -40.95 26.46
C THR A 3 84.14 -39.72 26.51
N ALA A 4 82.85 -39.90 26.28
CA ALA A 4 81.85 -38.85 26.48
C ALA A 4 81.79 -38.52 27.98
N ALA A 5 82.26 -37.33 28.35
CA ALA A 5 82.16 -36.83 29.71
C ALA A 5 80.67 -36.56 30.02
N TYR A 6 80.09 -37.36 30.90
CA TYR A 6 78.74 -37.13 31.39
C TYR A 6 78.74 -35.92 32.34
N PRO A 7 77.76 -35.01 32.25
CA PRO A 7 77.68 -33.84 33.10
C PRO A 7 77.56 -34.25 34.58
N SER A 8 78.25 -33.54 35.47
CA SER A 8 78.19 -33.77 36.91
C SER A 8 76.77 -33.59 37.44
N PRO A 9 76.35 -34.28 38.51
CA PRO A 9 74.99 -34.16 39.07
C PRO A 9 74.62 -32.71 39.43
N GLU A 10 75.60 -31.89 39.82
CA GLU A 10 75.40 -30.45 40.09
C GLU A 10 75.08 -29.65 38.82
N THR A 11 75.77 -29.91 37.70
CA THR A 11 75.47 -29.25 36.42
C THR A 11 74.11 -29.65 35.85
N ILE A 12 73.66 -30.90 36.07
CA ILE A 12 72.31 -31.35 35.70
C ILE A 12 71.25 -30.58 36.52
N ALA A 13 71.46 -30.42 37.83
CA ALA A 13 70.53 -29.68 38.69
C ALA A 13 70.45 -28.19 38.32
N GLU A 14 71.55 -27.56 37.94
CA GLU A 14 71.56 -26.17 37.45
C GLU A 14 70.81 -26.01 36.12
N LEU A 15 70.98 -26.94 35.18
CA LEU A 15 70.26 -26.94 33.92
C LEU A 15 68.75 -27.16 34.14
N GLN A 16 68.36 -28.04 35.05
CA GLN A 16 66.95 -28.25 35.42
C GLN A 16 66.33 -26.98 36.02
N ARG A 17 67.06 -26.24 36.88
CA ARG A 17 66.60 -24.95 37.42
C ARG A 17 66.46 -23.89 36.32
N LYS A 18 67.40 -23.80 35.38
CA LYS A 18 67.32 -22.89 34.23
C LYS A 18 66.13 -23.22 33.32
N LEU A 19 65.89 -24.51 33.07
CA LEU A 19 64.79 -24.98 32.24
C LEU A 19 63.43 -24.73 32.91
N ALA A 20 63.31 -24.96 34.23
CA ALA A 20 62.12 -24.60 35.00
C ALA A 20 61.87 -23.08 35.02
N ALA A 21 62.93 -22.26 35.16
CA ALA A 21 62.83 -20.81 35.07
C ALA A 21 62.36 -20.35 33.68
N GLN A 22 62.90 -20.93 32.60
CA GLN A 22 62.47 -20.66 31.23
C GLN A 22 61.01 -21.08 30.97
N GLN A 23 60.60 -22.26 31.45
CA GLN A 23 59.21 -22.71 31.37
C GLN A 23 58.27 -21.73 32.09
N SER A 24 58.61 -21.31 33.31
CA SER A 24 57.80 -20.34 34.05
C SER A 24 57.72 -18.97 33.35
N ALA A 25 58.75 -18.56 32.60
CA ALA A 25 58.75 -17.33 31.82
C ALA A 25 57.88 -17.48 30.55
N LEU A 26 57.95 -18.64 29.90
CA LEU A 26 57.10 -18.95 28.74
C LEU A 26 55.62 -19.00 29.13
N ASP A 27 55.29 -19.62 30.27
CA ASP A 27 53.92 -19.70 30.79
C ASP A 27 53.36 -18.30 31.08
N LYS A 28 54.19 -17.39 31.64
CA LYS A 28 53.81 -15.99 31.84
C LYS A 28 53.55 -15.28 30.52
N GLN A 29 54.41 -15.46 29.52
CA GLN A 29 54.21 -14.89 28.19
C GLN A 29 52.96 -15.46 27.50
N GLN A 30 52.69 -16.75 27.65
CA GLN A 30 51.48 -17.37 27.11
C GLN A 30 50.22 -16.84 27.79
N ALA A 31 50.26 -16.62 29.11
CA ALA A 31 49.16 -16.01 29.85
C ALA A 31 48.92 -14.54 29.42
N GLU A 32 49.98 -13.76 29.21
CA GLU A 32 49.89 -12.40 28.69
C GLU A 32 49.34 -12.36 27.26
N ASN A 33 49.83 -13.22 26.38
CA ASN A 33 49.33 -13.36 25.00
C ASN A 33 47.85 -13.74 24.99
N ALA A 34 47.43 -14.69 25.85
CA ALA A 34 46.03 -15.06 25.97
C ALA A 34 45.15 -13.88 26.44
N ARG A 35 45.65 -13.06 27.38
CA ARG A 35 44.95 -11.84 27.82
C ARG A 35 44.83 -10.81 26.70
N LEU A 36 45.91 -10.59 25.94
CA LEU A 36 45.92 -9.64 24.83
C LEU A 36 44.97 -10.08 23.71
N LEU A 37 44.97 -11.36 23.35
CA LEU A 37 44.06 -11.92 22.35
C LEU A 37 42.59 -11.75 22.79
N ALA A 38 42.28 -12.01 24.07
CA ALA A 38 40.95 -11.80 24.60
C ALA A 38 40.52 -10.32 24.56
N LEU A 39 41.45 -9.39 24.78
CA LEU A 39 41.19 -7.95 24.67
C LEU A 39 40.95 -7.53 23.22
N ILE A 40 41.74 -8.04 22.28
CA ILE A 40 41.58 -7.77 20.84
C ILE A 40 40.22 -8.26 20.36
N ALA A 41 39.86 -9.52 20.67
CA ALA A 41 38.57 -10.08 20.29
C ALA A 41 37.37 -9.27 20.84
N ARG A 42 37.47 -8.77 22.08
CA ARG A 42 36.45 -7.88 22.66
C ARG A 42 36.35 -6.55 21.92
N LYS A 43 37.49 -5.95 21.56
CA LYS A 43 37.50 -4.69 20.81
C LYS A 43 36.97 -4.89 19.39
N GLU A 44 37.34 -5.97 18.71
CA GLU A 44 36.83 -6.32 17.38
C GLU A 44 35.31 -6.46 17.40
N ALA A 45 34.76 -7.22 18.36
CA ALA A 45 33.32 -7.34 18.52
C ALA A 45 32.61 -5.99 18.77
N GLN A 46 33.22 -5.10 19.59
CA GLN A 46 32.70 -3.74 19.80
C GLN A 46 32.73 -2.90 18.52
N TRP A 47 33.82 -2.97 17.76
CA TRP A 47 33.97 -2.27 16.49
C TRP A 47 32.99 -2.76 15.43
N GLU A 48 32.78 -4.07 15.34
CA GLU A 48 31.83 -4.68 14.42
C GLU A 48 30.39 -4.27 14.75
N ALA A 49 30.00 -4.31 16.03
CA ALA A 49 28.68 -3.85 16.48
C ALA A 49 28.47 -2.36 16.19
N ALA A 50 29.47 -1.52 16.46
CA ALA A 50 29.39 -0.09 16.16
C ALA A 50 29.29 0.18 14.65
N LYS A 51 30.05 -0.57 13.84
CA LYS A 51 30.00 -0.50 12.38
C LYS A 51 28.62 -0.88 11.86
N GLN A 52 28.03 -1.98 12.34
CA GLN A 52 26.68 -2.42 11.97
C GLN A 52 25.64 -1.36 12.33
N SER A 53 25.67 -0.84 13.56
CA SER A 53 24.76 0.22 14.01
C SER A 53 24.87 1.48 13.15
N LEU A 54 26.09 1.87 12.77
CA LEU A 54 26.31 3.04 11.91
C LEU A 54 25.79 2.82 10.49
N PHE A 55 26.00 1.62 9.92
CA PHE A 55 25.46 1.28 8.60
C PHE A 55 23.92 1.30 8.58
N GLU A 56 23.29 0.78 9.63
CA GLU A 56 21.84 0.82 9.77
C GLU A 56 21.31 2.25 9.86
N GLN A 57 21.94 3.09 10.69
CA GLN A 57 21.60 4.51 10.78
C GLN A 57 21.79 5.24 9.45
N PHE A 58 22.84 4.90 8.70
CA PHE A 58 23.11 5.48 7.39
C PHE A 58 22.07 5.04 6.35
N ARG A 59 21.69 3.74 6.35
CA ARG A 59 20.61 3.21 5.52
C ARG A 59 19.30 3.94 5.80
N LEU A 60 18.91 4.06 7.07
CA LEU A 60 17.72 4.80 7.50
C LEU A 60 17.78 6.28 7.12
N ALA A 61 18.95 6.92 7.20
CA ALA A 61 19.12 8.31 6.82
C ALA A 61 18.99 8.54 5.31
N ILE A 62 19.55 7.63 4.48
CA ILE A 62 19.36 7.63 3.04
C ILE A 62 17.88 7.42 2.70
N GLU A 63 17.23 6.44 3.31
CA GLU A 63 15.81 6.15 3.11
C GLU A 63 14.92 7.32 3.52
N ARG A 64 15.19 8.00 4.64
CA ARG A 64 14.44 9.20 5.04
C ARG A 64 14.64 10.39 4.08
N ARG A 65 15.81 10.52 3.47
CA ARG A 65 16.16 11.68 2.62
C ARG A 65 15.78 11.48 1.15
N PHE A 66 15.89 10.26 0.64
CA PHE A 66 15.72 9.92 -0.78
C PHE A 66 14.70 8.80 -1.02
N GLY A 67 14.19 8.16 0.03
CA GLY A 67 13.14 7.15 -0.07
C GLY A 67 11.76 7.76 -0.29
N PRO A 68 10.83 7.00 -0.90
CA PRO A 68 9.47 7.46 -1.14
C PRO A 68 8.73 7.64 0.20
N SER A 69 8.01 8.76 0.36
CA SER A 69 7.19 9.07 1.56
C SER A 69 5.93 8.19 1.70
N THR A 70 5.84 7.10 0.94
CA THR A 70 4.72 6.15 0.93
C THR A 70 5.21 4.84 1.54
N GLU A 71 4.44 4.20 2.43
CA GLU A 71 4.67 2.90 3.10
C GLU A 71 4.80 1.69 2.14
N LYS A 72 5.28 1.88 0.92
CA LYS A 72 5.64 0.79 0.02
C LYS A 72 6.97 0.23 0.48
N TYR A 73 6.92 -0.67 1.45
CA TYR A 73 8.05 -1.45 1.91
C TYR A 73 8.52 -2.35 0.75
N ARG A 74 9.74 -2.12 0.25
CA ARG A 74 10.36 -3.00 -0.75
C ARG A 74 10.91 -4.20 0.01
N VAL A 75 10.13 -5.27 0.08
CA VAL A 75 10.49 -6.52 0.74
C VAL A 75 11.67 -7.15 -0.02
N GLU A 76 12.89 -7.03 0.51
CA GLU A 76 13.98 -7.94 0.16
C GLU A 76 13.79 -9.24 0.97
N GLN A 77 13.02 -10.18 0.41
CA GLN A 77 12.97 -11.64 0.65
C GLN A 77 13.10 -12.26 2.07
N GLY A 78 13.17 -11.50 3.16
CA GLY A 78 13.43 -12.01 4.51
C GLY A 78 12.26 -11.93 5.49
N ASP A 79 11.23 -11.11 5.20
CA ASP A 79 10.17 -10.76 6.18
C ASP A 79 8.81 -11.42 5.89
N LEU A 80 8.82 -12.55 5.19
CA LEU A 80 7.64 -13.31 4.75
C LEU A 80 6.76 -13.88 5.89
N LEU A 81 7.07 -13.61 7.17
CA LEU A 81 6.36 -14.19 8.32
C LEU A 81 5.10 -13.41 8.72
N ILE A 82 4.85 -12.21 8.17
CA ILE A 82 3.71 -11.37 8.55
C ILE A 82 2.69 -11.21 7.41
N ASN A 83 2.96 -11.78 6.24
CA ASN A 83 2.13 -11.56 5.04
C ASN A 83 1.52 -12.81 4.42
N GLU A 84 1.18 -13.81 5.23
CA GLU A 84 0.58 -15.07 4.74
C GLU A 84 -0.77 -14.84 4.04
N ALA A 85 -1.55 -13.84 4.49
CA ALA A 85 -2.88 -13.56 3.94
C ALA A 85 -2.85 -12.83 2.60
N GLU A 86 -1.87 -11.95 2.34
CA GLU A 86 -1.74 -11.33 1.01
C GLU A 86 -1.01 -12.26 0.03
N VAL A 87 -0.06 -13.08 0.50
CA VAL A 87 0.58 -14.12 -0.34
C VAL A 87 -0.44 -15.17 -0.78
N ALA A 88 -1.37 -15.60 0.07
CA ALA A 88 -2.43 -16.53 -0.33
C ALA A 88 -3.42 -15.92 -1.35
N VAL A 89 -3.62 -14.60 -1.32
CA VAL A 89 -4.44 -13.89 -2.32
C VAL A 89 -3.67 -13.75 -3.63
N ASP A 90 -2.36 -13.45 -3.58
CA ASP A 90 -1.50 -13.39 -4.76
C ASP A 90 -1.27 -14.79 -5.38
N GLU A 91 -1.19 -15.87 -4.59
CA GLU A 91 -1.13 -17.26 -5.06
C GLU A 91 -2.46 -17.69 -5.68
N ALA A 92 -3.61 -17.30 -5.11
CA ALA A 92 -4.92 -17.56 -5.73
C ALA A 92 -5.12 -16.78 -7.04
N ASP A 93 -4.62 -15.54 -7.13
CA ASP A 93 -4.65 -14.74 -8.35
C ASP A 93 -3.63 -15.23 -9.41
N ALA A 94 -2.53 -15.87 -8.98
CA ALA A 94 -1.55 -16.51 -9.87
C ALA A 94 -1.99 -17.92 -10.32
N GLU A 95 -2.59 -18.73 -9.45
CA GLU A 95 -3.13 -20.06 -9.77
C GLU A 95 -4.36 -19.96 -10.68
N THR A 96 -5.23 -18.97 -10.48
CA THR A 96 -6.35 -18.71 -11.41
C THR A 96 -5.89 -18.18 -12.77
N ALA A 97 -4.69 -17.60 -12.85
CA ALA A 97 -4.07 -17.21 -14.11
C ALA A 97 -3.34 -18.37 -14.83
N ASP A 98 -2.87 -19.39 -14.12
CA ASP A 98 -2.07 -20.51 -14.68
C ASP A 98 -2.84 -21.85 -14.79
N GLU A 99 -3.98 -22.04 -14.12
CA GLU A 99 -4.83 -23.24 -14.22
C GLU A 99 -5.86 -23.22 -15.37
N THR A 100 -5.63 -22.48 -16.46
CA THR A 100 -6.43 -22.68 -17.69
C THR A 100 -5.72 -23.47 -18.78
N VAL A 101 -4.60 -24.11 -18.46
CA VAL A 101 -3.91 -25.00 -19.39
C VAL A 101 -3.60 -26.34 -18.72
N THR A 102 -4.30 -27.38 -19.18
CA THR A 102 -4.09 -28.84 -18.98
C THR A 102 -4.55 -29.48 -17.65
N ALA A 103 -5.79 -30.00 -17.63
CA ALA A 103 -6.09 -31.42 -17.90
C ALA A 103 -7.46 -31.84 -17.32
N ALA A 104 -8.42 -32.19 -18.18
CA ALA A 104 -9.26 -33.38 -18.01
C ALA A 104 -10.19 -33.56 -19.21
N SER A 105 -9.99 -34.68 -19.90
CA SER A 105 -10.91 -35.25 -20.87
C SER A 105 -12.16 -35.78 -20.15
N ALA A 106 -13.35 -35.30 -20.52
CA ALA A 106 -14.48 -36.12 -20.95
C ALA A 106 -15.72 -35.25 -21.23
N ALA A 107 -16.35 -35.55 -22.37
CA ALA A 107 -17.65 -35.09 -22.86
C ALA A 107 -17.73 -33.65 -23.41
N GLU A 108 -17.72 -33.58 -24.75
CA GLU A 108 -18.35 -32.52 -25.52
C GLU A 108 -19.82 -32.33 -25.09
N PRO A 109 -20.35 -31.11 -25.14
CA PRO A 109 -20.85 -30.62 -26.41
C PRO A 109 -20.13 -29.35 -26.86
N SER A 110 -19.98 -29.23 -28.18
CA SER A 110 -19.29 -28.16 -28.88
C SER A 110 -19.65 -26.75 -28.38
N HIS A 111 -18.76 -26.11 -27.64
CA HIS A 111 -18.79 -24.66 -27.51
C HIS A 111 -18.21 -24.05 -28.80
N PRO A 112 -18.94 -23.15 -29.49
CA PRO A 112 -18.45 -22.55 -30.71
C PRO A 112 -17.16 -21.77 -30.42
N ALA A 113 -16.17 -21.95 -31.29
CA ALA A 113 -14.83 -21.37 -31.19
C ALA A 113 -14.87 -19.89 -30.75
N LYS A 114 -14.13 -19.56 -29.68
CA LYS A 114 -13.93 -18.20 -29.19
C LYS A 114 -13.43 -17.32 -30.35
N ARG A 115 -14.31 -16.45 -30.84
CA ARG A 115 -13.95 -15.40 -31.79
C ARG A 115 -12.92 -14.48 -31.15
N ARG A 116 -11.83 -14.25 -31.88
CA ARG A 116 -10.71 -13.36 -31.54
C ARG A 116 -11.22 -11.94 -31.18
N GLY A 117 -10.82 -11.45 -30.00
CA GLY A 117 -10.43 -10.05 -29.78
C GLY A 117 -11.51 -8.95 -29.89
N GLY A 118 -12.72 -9.17 -29.37
CA GLY A 118 -13.68 -8.07 -29.16
C GLY A 118 -13.48 -7.38 -27.81
N ARG A 119 -13.79 -6.08 -27.70
CA ARG A 119 -13.92 -5.41 -26.39
C ARG A 119 -15.00 -6.15 -25.57
N VAL A 120 -14.73 -6.35 -24.28
CA VAL A 120 -15.72 -6.92 -23.36
C VAL A 120 -16.93 -5.99 -23.30
N ALA A 121 -18.14 -6.56 -23.37
CA ALA A 121 -19.37 -5.79 -23.27
C ALA A 121 -19.45 -5.06 -21.92
N LEU A 122 -19.99 -3.84 -21.91
CA LEU A 122 -20.14 -3.08 -20.68
C LEU A 122 -21.18 -3.76 -19.76
N PRO A 123 -21.00 -3.69 -18.43
CA PRO A 123 -21.93 -4.32 -17.48
C PRO A 123 -23.39 -3.88 -17.69
N PRO A 124 -24.36 -4.81 -17.65
CA PRO A 124 -25.77 -4.48 -17.85
C PRO A 124 -26.35 -3.64 -16.71
N GLU A 125 -25.79 -3.75 -15.51
CA GLU A 125 -26.25 -3.05 -14.29
C GLU A 125 -26.00 -1.54 -14.31
N LEU A 126 -25.08 -1.05 -15.16
CA LEU A 126 -24.79 0.38 -15.26
C LEU A 126 -25.93 1.10 -16.00
N PRO A 127 -26.36 2.28 -15.52
CA PRO A 127 -27.42 3.04 -16.16
C PRO A 127 -26.99 3.51 -17.55
N ARG A 128 -27.82 3.26 -18.57
CA ARG A 128 -27.62 3.72 -19.95
C ARG A 128 -28.37 5.03 -20.17
N VAL A 129 -27.67 6.04 -20.69
CA VAL A 129 -28.27 7.30 -21.14
C VAL A 129 -28.22 7.29 -22.67
N GLU A 130 -29.38 7.21 -23.32
CA GLU A 130 -29.48 7.18 -24.77
C GLU A 130 -29.34 8.59 -25.36
N VAL A 131 -28.39 8.76 -26.27
CA VAL A 131 -28.23 9.98 -27.08
C VAL A 131 -28.48 9.59 -28.53
N VAL A 132 -29.64 9.99 -29.05
CA VAL A 132 -30.04 9.68 -30.43
C VAL A 132 -29.41 10.70 -31.37
N HIS A 133 -28.60 10.23 -32.32
CA HIS A 133 -28.03 11.05 -33.38
C HIS A 133 -28.85 10.85 -34.66
N GLU A 134 -29.67 11.85 -35.01
CA GLU A 134 -30.45 11.84 -36.25
C GLU A 134 -29.78 12.64 -37.37
N LEU A 135 -30.06 12.29 -38.62
CA LEU A 135 -29.63 13.11 -39.75
C LEU A 135 -30.24 14.52 -39.65
N PRO A 136 -29.54 15.59 -40.05
CA PRO A 136 -30.14 16.92 -40.20
C PRO A 136 -31.33 16.90 -41.16
N GLU A 137 -32.38 17.68 -40.88
CA GLU A 137 -33.66 17.67 -41.64
C GLU A 137 -33.47 17.83 -43.15
N GLU A 138 -32.55 18.70 -43.57
CA GLU A 138 -32.21 18.96 -44.97
C GLU A 138 -31.71 17.71 -45.72
N THR A 139 -31.07 16.79 -45.00
CA THR A 139 -30.49 15.55 -45.56
C THR A 139 -31.38 14.33 -45.36
N ARG A 140 -32.58 14.50 -44.78
CA ARG A 140 -33.59 13.43 -44.64
C ARG A 140 -34.38 13.18 -45.92
N HIS A 141 -34.00 13.82 -47.03
CA HIS A 141 -34.61 13.62 -48.33
C HIS A 141 -33.59 13.00 -49.28
N CYS A 142 -34.04 12.02 -50.07
CA CYS A 142 -33.22 11.35 -51.05
C CYS A 142 -32.79 12.34 -52.14
N ALA A 143 -31.48 12.37 -52.45
CA ALA A 143 -30.92 13.29 -53.43
C ALA A 143 -31.39 13.03 -54.88
N GLY A 144 -31.97 11.86 -55.17
CA GLY A 144 -32.41 11.47 -56.51
C GLY A 144 -33.88 11.77 -56.81
N ASP A 145 -34.77 11.52 -55.85
CA ASP A 145 -36.22 11.60 -56.04
C ASP A 145 -36.94 12.51 -55.02
N GLY A 146 -36.20 13.12 -54.09
CA GLY A 146 -36.72 14.05 -53.07
C GLY A 146 -37.60 13.38 -52.02
N SER A 147 -37.73 12.06 -52.03
CA SER A 147 -38.55 11.32 -51.08
C SER A 147 -37.94 11.33 -49.68
N ALA A 148 -38.78 11.33 -48.64
CA ALA A 148 -38.31 11.26 -47.26
C ALA A 148 -37.68 9.89 -46.96
N LEU A 149 -36.49 9.89 -46.37
CA LEU A 149 -35.75 8.70 -45.98
C LEU A 149 -36.43 8.02 -44.78
N ALA A 150 -36.57 6.70 -44.84
CA ALA A 150 -37.08 5.87 -43.74
C ALA A 150 -35.92 5.29 -42.92
N VAL A 151 -36.17 5.07 -41.62
CA VAL A 151 -35.20 4.40 -40.73
C VAL A 151 -35.25 2.89 -41.00
N ILE A 152 -34.12 2.31 -41.39
CA ILE A 152 -34.01 0.88 -41.76
C ILE A 152 -33.32 0.05 -40.68
N GLY A 153 -32.45 0.67 -39.88
CA GLY A 153 -31.71 0.02 -38.81
C GLY A 153 -30.99 1.04 -37.95
N GLN A 154 -30.37 0.57 -36.87
CA GLN A 154 -29.57 1.38 -35.96
C GLN A 154 -28.25 0.68 -35.66
N GLU A 155 -27.19 1.48 -35.56
CA GLU A 155 -25.90 1.03 -35.02
C GLU A 155 -25.77 1.56 -33.60
N VAL A 156 -25.47 0.67 -32.65
CA VAL A 156 -25.35 1.02 -31.23
C VAL A 156 -23.88 0.97 -30.82
N SER A 157 -23.35 2.10 -30.38
CA SER A 157 -22.03 2.19 -29.74
C SER A 157 -22.19 2.66 -28.30
N GLU A 158 -21.63 1.92 -27.35
CA GLU A 158 -21.66 2.28 -25.94
C GLU A 158 -20.33 2.93 -25.50
N GLU A 159 -20.41 3.96 -24.65
CA GLU A 159 -19.26 4.64 -24.04
C GLU A 159 -19.49 4.77 -22.52
N LEU A 160 -18.41 4.61 -21.73
CA LEU A 160 -18.45 4.86 -20.29
C LEU A 160 -18.37 6.36 -20.00
N HIS A 161 -19.48 6.94 -19.58
CA HIS A 161 -19.53 8.33 -19.14
C HIS A 161 -19.36 8.45 -17.62
N VAL A 162 -18.34 9.18 -17.17
CA VAL A 162 -18.09 9.43 -15.75
C VAL A 162 -18.57 10.83 -15.37
N VAL A 163 -19.55 10.90 -14.47
CA VAL A 163 -19.94 12.16 -13.82
C VAL A 163 -19.15 12.30 -12.51
N PRO A 164 -18.26 13.31 -12.37
CA PRO A 164 -17.50 13.50 -11.15
C PRO A 164 -18.42 13.78 -9.95
N ALA A 165 -17.93 13.49 -8.74
CA ALA A 165 -18.64 13.84 -7.50
C ALA A 165 -19.05 15.32 -7.49
N ARG A 166 -20.32 15.59 -7.15
CA ARG A 166 -20.85 16.95 -6.97
C ARG A 166 -20.95 17.25 -5.48
N VAL A 167 -20.49 18.43 -5.08
CA VAL A 167 -20.62 18.92 -3.71
C VAL A 167 -21.74 19.95 -3.66
N GLU A 168 -22.71 19.73 -2.78
CA GLU A 168 -23.89 20.60 -2.64
C GLU A 168 -24.19 20.92 -1.17
N VAL A 169 -24.93 22.01 -0.95
CA VAL A 169 -25.33 22.46 0.39
C VAL A 169 -26.80 22.16 0.61
N ILE A 170 -27.09 21.23 1.52
CA ILE A 170 -28.46 20.94 1.96
C ILE A 170 -28.89 22.00 2.98
N ARG A 171 -29.83 22.87 2.58
CA ARG A 171 -30.42 23.89 3.46
C ARG A 171 -31.69 23.38 4.12
N HIS A 172 -31.65 23.18 5.43
CA HIS A 172 -32.83 22.86 6.23
C HIS A 172 -33.50 24.13 6.73
N ILE A 173 -34.62 24.50 6.12
CA ILE A 173 -35.43 25.66 6.53
C ILE A 173 -36.52 25.17 7.49
N ARG A 174 -36.57 25.76 8.68
CA ARG A 174 -37.56 25.45 9.72
C ARG A 174 -38.43 26.67 9.95
N PHE A 175 -39.71 26.54 9.63
CA PHE A 175 -40.67 27.60 9.91
C PHE A 175 -41.04 27.62 11.38
N LYS A 176 -41.26 28.82 11.89
CA LYS A 176 -41.80 29.06 13.23
C LYS A 176 -43.26 29.45 13.05
N TYR A 177 -44.13 28.85 13.84
CA TYR A 177 -45.55 29.14 13.84
C TYR A 177 -45.91 29.79 15.17
N ALA A 178 -46.71 30.84 15.12
CA ALA A 178 -47.25 31.51 16.30
C ALA A 178 -48.75 31.65 16.13
N CYS A 179 -49.51 31.52 17.22
CA CYS A 179 -50.94 31.77 17.18
C CYS A 179 -51.18 33.29 17.10
N PRO A 180 -51.87 33.80 16.06
CA PRO A 180 -52.10 35.24 15.91
C PRO A 180 -53.08 35.81 16.94
N ALA A 181 -53.87 34.97 17.62
CA ALA A 181 -54.92 35.40 18.53
C ALA A 181 -54.43 35.65 19.97
N CYS A 182 -53.42 34.90 20.42
CA CYS A 182 -52.91 35.00 21.79
C CYS A 182 -51.48 35.53 21.89
N GLU A 183 -50.76 35.67 20.76
CA GLU A 183 -49.34 36.09 20.67
C GLU A 183 -48.33 35.25 21.50
N GLU A 184 -48.82 34.31 22.30
CA GLU A 184 -48.08 33.36 23.11
C GLU A 184 -48.06 31.98 22.44
N GLY A 185 -46.94 31.25 22.56
CA GLY A 185 -46.81 29.87 22.09
C GLY A 185 -46.19 29.71 20.69
N VAL A 186 -44.94 30.14 20.51
CA VAL A 186 -44.18 29.88 19.28
C VAL A 186 -43.77 28.41 19.21
N GLN A 187 -44.24 27.71 18.18
CA GLN A 187 -43.86 26.32 17.89
C GLN A 187 -42.93 26.23 16.67
N ILE A 188 -41.97 25.31 16.74
CA ILE A 188 -40.95 25.12 15.71
C ILE A 188 -40.79 23.63 15.46
N ALA A 189 -40.83 23.20 14.19
CA ALA A 189 -40.54 21.83 13.81
C ALA A 189 -39.17 21.38 14.37
N PRO A 190 -38.98 20.15 14.86
CA PRO A 190 -37.69 19.71 15.43
C PRO A 190 -36.54 19.75 14.40
N PRO A 191 -35.27 19.90 14.83
CA PRO A 191 -34.13 19.84 13.93
C PRO A 191 -33.97 18.44 13.31
N PRO A 192 -33.42 18.32 12.10
CA PRO A 192 -33.08 17.03 11.54
C PRO A 192 -32.03 16.33 12.40
N ALA A 193 -32.11 15.00 12.47
CA ALA A 193 -31.12 14.19 13.16
C ALA A 193 -29.73 14.38 12.50
N LYS A 194 -28.70 14.57 13.32
CA LYS A 194 -27.31 14.69 12.87
C LYS A 194 -26.48 13.60 13.54
N LEU A 195 -25.58 12.98 12.78
CA LEU A 195 -24.62 12.01 13.31
C LEU A 195 -23.67 12.65 14.33
N LEU A 196 -23.12 13.81 13.99
CA LEU A 196 -22.25 14.58 14.88
C LEU A 196 -22.98 15.83 15.37
N PRO A 197 -23.17 16.00 16.69
CA PRO A 197 -23.82 17.19 17.24
C PRO A 197 -22.99 18.44 16.89
N LYS A 198 -23.68 19.53 16.53
CA LYS A 198 -23.08 20.83 16.13
C LYS A 198 -22.22 20.82 14.86
N SER A 199 -22.07 19.68 14.16
CA SER A 199 -21.38 19.62 12.88
C SER A 199 -22.23 20.14 11.72
N ASN A 200 -21.59 20.69 10.70
CA ASN A 200 -22.18 21.02 9.40
C ASN A 200 -22.00 19.89 8.35
N ALA A 201 -21.28 18.81 8.70
CA ALA A 201 -21.12 17.65 7.83
C ALA A 201 -22.41 16.82 7.75
N SER A 202 -22.82 16.48 6.52
CA SER A 202 -23.90 15.52 6.29
C SER A 202 -23.43 14.09 6.53
N ALA A 203 -24.36 13.16 6.74
CA ALA A 203 -24.04 11.75 6.89
C ALA A 203 -23.32 11.19 5.66
N THR A 204 -23.75 11.59 4.47
CA THR A 204 -23.14 11.19 3.20
C THR A 204 -21.71 11.70 3.05
N LEU A 205 -21.43 12.94 3.46
CA LEU A 205 -20.06 13.48 3.43
C LEU A 205 -19.13 12.67 4.34
N LEU A 206 -19.59 12.34 5.55
CA LEU A 206 -18.80 11.54 6.50
C LEU A 206 -18.56 10.12 5.96
N ALA A 207 -19.59 9.49 5.39
CA ALA A 207 -19.46 8.17 4.77
C ALA A 207 -18.47 8.18 3.59
N TYR A 208 -18.52 9.21 2.74
CA TYR A 208 -17.58 9.37 1.63
C TYR A 208 -16.14 9.52 2.12
N ILE A 209 -15.88 10.39 3.11
CA ILE A 209 -14.53 10.60 3.66
C ILE A 209 -13.99 9.30 4.28
N ALA A 210 -14.83 8.58 5.02
CA ALA A 210 -14.45 7.31 5.64
C ALA A 210 -14.12 6.25 4.60
N THR A 211 -14.99 6.06 3.60
CA THR A 211 -14.76 5.10 2.50
C THR A 211 -13.50 5.47 1.73
N ALA A 212 -13.35 6.74 1.34
CA ALA A 212 -12.17 7.19 0.62
C ALA A 212 -10.87 7.00 1.43
N LYS A 213 -10.89 7.25 2.74
CA LYS A 213 -9.69 7.12 3.59
C LYS A 213 -9.32 5.67 3.84
N TYR A 214 -10.30 4.83 4.20
CA TYR A 214 -10.05 3.50 4.74
C TYR A 214 -10.21 2.39 3.69
N GLN A 215 -11.12 2.55 2.74
CA GLN A 215 -11.33 1.57 1.66
C GLN A 215 -10.45 1.89 0.44
N ASP A 216 -10.42 3.15 0.01
CA ASP A 216 -9.72 3.56 -1.21
C ASP A 216 -8.27 4.05 -0.95
N ALA A 217 -7.80 3.95 0.31
CA ALA A 217 -6.49 4.39 0.76
C ALA A 217 -6.12 5.83 0.33
N LEU A 218 -7.10 6.73 0.26
CA LEU A 218 -6.93 8.09 -0.22
C LEU A 218 -6.56 9.04 0.94
N PRO A 219 -5.32 9.60 0.98
CA PRO A 219 -4.90 10.43 2.10
C PRO A 219 -5.72 11.73 2.24
N LEU A 220 -5.96 12.16 3.47
CA LEU A 220 -6.82 13.33 3.77
C LEU A 220 -6.38 14.63 3.08
N TYR A 221 -5.07 14.86 2.88
CA TYR A 221 -4.59 16.05 2.17
C TYR A 221 -5.03 16.04 0.69
N ARG A 222 -5.10 14.85 0.07
CA ARG A 222 -5.52 14.66 -1.32
C ARG A 222 -7.04 14.78 -1.41
N GLN A 223 -7.78 14.26 -0.43
CA GLN A 223 -9.22 14.48 -0.33
C GLN A 223 -9.55 15.98 -0.24
N SER A 224 -8.82 16.73 0.61
CA SER A 224 -8.94 18.20 0.71
C SER A 224 -8.76 18.88 -0.66
N GLN A 225 -7.75 18.50 -1.42
CA GLN A 225 -7.53 19.03 -2.77
C GLN A 225 -8.64 18.63 -3.76
N ILE A 226 -9.18 17.40 -3.63
CA ILE A 226 -10.31 16.95 -4.45
C ILE A 226 -11.54 17.82 -4.18
N PHE A 227 -11.89 18.04 -2.91
CA PHE A 227 -13.01 18.93 -2.56
C PHE A 227 -12.78 20.36 -3.06
N ALA A 228 -11.54 20.88 -2.98
CA ALA A 228 -11.22 22.20 -3.51
C ALA A 228 -11.45 22.31 -5.03
N ARG A 229 -11.15 21.25 -5.80
CA ARG A 229 -11.49 21.21 -7.25
C ARG A 229 -13.00 21.25 -7.51
N HIS A 230 -13.80 20.81 -6.55
CA HIS A 230 -15.27 20.89 -6.58
C HIS A 230 -15.81 22.17 -5.93
N GLY A 231 -14.95 23.15 -5.62
CA GLY A 231 -15.35 24.43 -5.02
C GLY A 231 -15.61 24.38 -3.52
N ALA A 232 -15.25 23.29 -2.84
CA ALA A 232 -15.42 23.12 -1.40
C ALA A 232 -14.06 23.07 -0.70
N GLU A 233 -13.67 24.18 -0.07
CA GLU A 233 -12.43 24.25 0.71
C GLU A 233 -12.62 23.65 2.10
N ILE A 234 -12.18 22.40 2.29
CA ILE A 234 -12.21 21.72 3.58
C ILE A 234 -10.77 21.44 4.01
N PRO A 235 -10.28 22.05 5.11
CA PRO A 235 -8.91 21.84 5.55
C PRO A 235 -8.73 20.43 6.09
N ARG A 236 -7.51 19.89 5.96
CA ARG A 236 -7.17 18.53 6.41
C ARG A 236 -7.56 18.24 7.85
N ASN A 237 -7.40 19.21 8.75
CA ASN A 237 -7.72 19.06 10.18
C ASN A 237 -9.22 18.86 10.42
N THR A 238 -10.08 19.37 9.54
CA THR A 238 -11.54 19.18 9.63
C THR A 238 -11.97 17.81 9.11
N LEU A 239 -11.17 17.18 8.25
CA LEU A 239 -11.41 15.82 7.73
C LEU A 239 -10.87 14.71 8.66
N ALA A 240 -10.05 15.07 9.65
CA ALA A 240 -9.32 14.15 10.51
C ALA A 240 -10.15 13.64 11.69
#